data_AF-A0A6L7LNI5-F1
#
_entry.id   AF-A0A6L7LNI5-F1
#
_cell.length_a   1.000
_cell.length_b   1.000
_cell.length_c   1.000
_cell.angle_alpha   90.00
_cell.angle_beta   90.00
_cell.angle_gamma   90.00
#
_symmetry.space_group_name_H-M   'P 1'
#
loop_
_entity.id
_entity.type
_entity.pdbx_description
1 polymer ?
#
loop_
_entity_poly.entity_id
_entity_poly.type
_entity_poly.pdbx_seq_one_letter_code
_entity_poly.pdbx_strand_id
1 'polypeptide(L)'
;MPGIIGRLEDWASPGAEIPKPETGAYRVKGWGIRRGVHALIYFIPNHATPRHPYEKGVTVSEWEQAYSRLASEGELRRSWFERSMARCNEEGGCNFTAIGGVFVALGIAVRHGRGVYRKA
;
A
#
# COMPACT_ATOMS: atom_id res chain seq x y z
N MET A 1 -19.59 2.42 9.50
CA MET A 1 -18.16 2.07 9.63
C MET A 1 -17.37 3.07 8.80
N PRO A 2 -16.25 3.64 9.29
CA PRO A 2 -15.41 4.49 8.46
C PRO A 2 -14.97 3.73 7.21
N GLY A 3 -14.98 4.41 6.06
CA GLY A 3 -14.37 3.88 4.83
C GLY A 3 -12.88 3.62 5.05
N ILE A 4 -12.23 2.95 4.09
CA ILE A 4 -10.81 2.60 4.20
C ILE A 4 -9.92 3.82 4.49
N ILE A 5 -10.28 5.00 3.97
CA ILE A 5 -9.51 6.23 4.16
C ILE A 5 -9.47 6.68 5.62
N GLY A 6 -10.60 6.68 6.34
CA GLY A 6 -10.59 7.05 7.76
C GLY A 6 -9.70 6.12 8.59
N ARG A 7 -9.74 4.80 8.30
CA ARG A 7 -8.84 3.83 8.96
C ARG A 7 -7.37 4.08 8.64
N LEU A 8 -7.07 4.50 7.40
CA LEU A 8 -5.72 4.87 7.01
C LEU A 8 -5.27 6.15 7.70
N GLU A 9 -6.14 7.16 7.82
CA GLU A 9 -5.81 8.42 8.49
C GLU A 9 -5.48 8.19 9.97
N ASP A 10 -6.26 7.33 10.65
CA ASP A 10 -6.01 6.95 12.04
C ASP A 10 -4.70 6.17 12.23
N TRP A 11 -4.37 5.29 11.27
CA TRP A 11 -3.22 4.40 11.36
C TRP A 11 -1.90 5.03 10.86
N ALA A 12 -1.96 5.85 9.81
CA ALA A 12 -0.81 6.27 9.01
C ALA A 12 -0.04 7.46 9.61
N SER A 13 0.38 7.33 10.87
CA SER A 13 1.30 8.28 11.49
C SER A 13 2.69 8.20 10.83
N PRO A 14 3.41 9.32 10.67
CA PRO A 14 4.80 9.30 10.23
C PRO A 14 5.65 8.32 11.06
N GLY A 15 6.40 7.44 10.38
CA GLY A 15 7.17 6.37 10.99
C GLY A 15 6.43 5.05 11.16
N ALA A 16 5.11 4.99 10.97
CA ALA A 16 4.35 3.75 10.99
C ALA A 16 4.93 2.74 9.99
N GLU A 17 5.06 1.48 10.41
CA GLU A 17 5.70 0.44 9.61
C GLU A 17 4.66 -0.26 8.74
N ILE A 18 4.94 -0.34 7.44
CA ILE A 18 4.17 -1.13 6.48
C ILE A 18 4.85 -2.50 6.38
N PRO A 19 4.22 -3.59 6.86
CA PRO A 19 4.80 -4.91 6.81
C PRO A 19 5.09 -5.35 5.38
N LYS A 20 6.31 -5.81 5.12
CA LYS A 20 6.70 -6.41 3.85
C LYS A 20 6.86 -7.91 4.01
N PRO A 21 6.41 -8.74 3.05
CA PRO A 21 6.71 -10.16 3.07
C PRO A 21 8.22 -10.40 3.04
N GLU A 22 8.70 -11.28 3.91
CA GLU A 22 10.03 -11.91 3.88
C GLU A 22 11.22 -10.97 4.15
N THR A 23 11.07 -9.64 4.09
CA THR A 23 12.17 -8.69 4.33
C THR A 23 11.69 -7.36 4.91
N GLY A 24 12.05 -7.04 6.16
CA GLY A 24 11.90 -5.71 6.76
C GLY A 24 10.50 -5.09 6.66
N ALA A 25 10.45 -3.75 6.62
CA ALA A 25 9.23 -2.97 6.48
C ALA A 25 9.50 -1.71 5.65
N TYR A 26 8.44 -1.16 5.04
CA TYR A 26 8.48 0.24 4.58
C TYR A 26 8.04 1.17 5.72
N ARG A 27 8.29 2.47 5.59
CA ARG A 27 7.91 3.45 6.60
C ARG A 27 7.04 4.54 6.03
N VAL A 28 5.94 4.85 6.70
CA VAL A 28 5.08 5.97 6.35
C VAL A 28 5.84 7.28 6.53
N LYS A 29 5.83 8.12 5.50
CA LYS A 29 6.26 9.52 5.58
C LYS A 29 5.11 10.38 6.08
N GLY A 30 3.90 10.09 5.60
CA GLY A 30 2.67 10.79 5.93
C GLY A 30 1.85 11.08 4.68
N TRP A 31 0.81 11.88 4.86
CA TRP A 31 -0.07 12.33 3.79
C TRP A 31 0.56 13.46 2.97
N GLY A 32 0.30 13.46 1.65
CA GLY A 32 0.79 14.48 0.74
C GLY A 32 0.16 14.37 -0.63
N ILE A 33 0.84 14.88 -1.65
CA ILE A 33 0.33 14.91 -3.04
C ILE A 33 1.17 14.00 -3.95
N ARG A 34 0.51 13.12 -4.70
CA ARG A 34 1.08 12.36 -5.82
C ARG A 34 0.17 12.45 -7.02
N ARG A 35 0.74 12.67 -8.20
CA ARG A 35 -0.01 12.77 -9.47
C ARG A 35 -1.17 13.78 -9.38
N GLY A 36 -0.95 14.88 -8.66
CA GLY A 36 -1.93 15.96 -8.47
C GLY A 36 -3.03 15.69 -7.44
N VAL A 37 -3.03 14.55 -6.75
CA VAL A 37 -4.10 14.17 -5.81
C VAL A 37 -3.54 13.71 -4.46
N HIS A 38 -4.42 13.70 -3.45
CA HIS A 38 -4.09 13.28 -2.10
C HIS A 38 -3.65 11.81 -2.05
N ALA A 39 -2.52 11.55 -1.38
CA ALA A 39 -1.89 10.25 -1.35
C ALA A 39 -1.15 10.00 -0.04
N LEU A 40 -1.13 8.73 0.37
CA LEU A 40 -0.25 8.26 1.44
C LEU A 40 1.15 8.03 0.88
N ILE A 41 2.14 8.72 1.42
CA ILE A 41 3.53 8.65 0.98
C ILE A 41 4.33 7.78 1.96
N TYR A 42 5.19 6.92 1.42
CA TYR A 42 6.05 6.05 2.19
C TYR A 42 7.45 5.95 1.59
N PHE A 43 8.41 5.56 2.44
CA PHE A 43 9.81 5.38 2.09
C PHE A 43 10.13 3.94 1.71
N ILE A 44 10.95 3.78 0.67
CA ILE A 44 11.54 2.51 0.26
C ILE A 44 13.06 2.62 0.42
N PRO A 45 13.74 1.60 0.98
CA PRO A 45 15.18 1.56 1.08
C PRO A 45 15.87 1.81 -0.26
N ASN A 46 16.89 2.64 -0.25
CA ASN A 46 17.82 2.81 -1.37
C ASN A 46 19.14 2.12 -1.01
N HIS A 47 19.44 0.99 -1.66
CA HIS A 47 20.64 0.20 -1.35
C HIS A 47 21.94 0.88 -1.80
N ALA A 48 21.88 1.73 -2.84
CA ALA A 48 23.04 2.48 -3.30
C ALA A 48 23.36 3.65 -2.36
N THR A 49 22.32 4.32 -1.86
CA THR A 49 22.47 5.48 -0.96
C THR A 49 21.51 5.40 0.22
N PRO A 50 21.83 4.65 1.29
CA PRO A 50 20.92 4.39 2.41
C PRO A 50 20.39 5.64 3.12
N ARG A 51 21.15 6.75 3.10
CA ARG A 51 20.73 8.04 3.68
C ARG A 51 19.67 8.78 2.85
N HIS A 52 19.41 8.32 1.63
CA HIS A 52 18.48 8.93 0.68
C HIS A 52 17.48 7.89 0.15
N PRO A 53 16.51 7.45 0.98
CA PRO A 53 15.48 6.50 0.57
C PRO A 53 14.60 7.09 -0.53
N TYR A 54 14.06 6.21 -1.37
CA TYR A 54 13.07 6.60 -2.37
C TYR A 54 11.71 6.83 -1.72
N GLU A 55 10.92 7.71 -2.32
CA GLU A 55 9.53 7.90 -1.93
C GLU A 55 8.60 7.33 -3.00
N LYS A 56 7.51 6.71 -2.54
CA LYS A 56 6.38 6.28 -3.37
C LYS A 56 5.09 6.75 -2.72
N GLY A 57 3.99 6.76 -3.47
CA GLY A 57 2.70 6.98 -2.84
C GLY A 57 1.53 6.33 -3.56
N VAL A 58 0.53 6.02 -2.74
CA VAL A 58 -0.73 5.42 -3.17
C VAL A 58 -1.84 6.44 -2.91
N THR A 59 -2.59 6.78 -3.94
CA THR A 59 -3.62 7.83 -3.85
C THR A 59 -4.85 7.33 -3.11
N VAL A 60 -5.67 8.25 -2.61
CA VAL A 60 -6.96 7.94 -1.97
C VAL A 60 -7.80 7.00 -2.85
N SER A 61 -7.97 7.34 -4.13
CA SER A 61 -8.74 6.53 -5.08
C SER A 61 -8.15 5.13 -5.30
N GLU A 62 -6.84 4.97 -5.22
CA GLU A 62 -6.17 3.69 -5.36
C GLU A 62 -6.36 2.80 -4.14
N TRP A 63 -6.33 3.39 -2.93
CA TRP A 63 -6.68 2.69 -1.70
C TRP A 63 -8.12 2.19 -1.71
N GLU A 64 -9.05 3.05 -2.12
CA GLU A 64 -10.46 2.71 -2.25
C GLU A 64 -10.68 1.61 -3.29
N GLN A 65 -10.00 1.67 -4.44
CA GLN A 65 -10.11 0.66 -5.48
C GLN A 65 -9.58 -0.69 -5.02
N ALA A 66 -8.41 -0.72 -4.38
CA ALA A 66 -7.84 -1.96 -3.84
C ALA A 66 -8.69 -2.54 -2.71
N TYR A 67 -9.23 -1.70 -1.83
CA TYR A 67 -10.14 -2.12 -0.76
C TYR A 67 -11.44 -2.67 -1.32
N SER A 68 -12.03 -1.99 -2.30
CA SER A 68 -13.24 -2.45 -3.00
C SER A 68 -13.03 -3.83 -3.64
N ARG A 69 -11.90 -4.03 -4.34
CA ARG A 69 -11.53 -5.32 -4.91
C ARG A 69 -11.43 -6.43 -3.85
N LEU A 70 -10.71 -6.16 -2.76
CA LEU A 70 -10.56 -7.13 -1.68
C LEU A 70 -11.91 -7.45 -1.01
N ALA A 71 -12.75 -6.43 -0.83
CA ALA A 71 -14.05 -6.57 -0.20
C ALA A 71 -15.05 -7.37 -1.05
N SER A 72 -15.05 -7.16 -2.38
CA SER A 72 -15.96 -7.83 -3.31
C SER A 72 -15.53 -9.25 -3.66
N GLU A 73 -14.24 -9.48 -3.81
CA GLU A 73 -13.74 -10.73 -4.41
C GLU A 73 -13.00 -11.61 -3.41
N GLY A 74 -12.83 -11.12 -2.18
CA GLY A 74 -12.14 -11.84 -1.10
C GLY A 74 -10.63 -11.91 -1.26
N GLU A 75 -10.07 -11.39 -2.36
CA GLU A 75 -8.64 -11.41 -2.62
C GLU A 75 -8.13 -10.22 -3.45
N LEU A 76 -6.91 -9.82 -3.14
CA LEU A 76 -6.13 -8.84 -3.89
C LEU A 76 -4.92 -9.56 -4.51
N ARG A 77 -4.94 -9.69 -5.85
CA ARG A 77 -3.89 -10.35 -6.62
C ARG A 77 -2.99 -9.35 -7.33
N ARG A 78 -1.71 -9.70 -7.47
CA ARG A 78 -0.73 -8.90 -8.21
C ARG A 78 -1.09 -8.72 -9.68
N SER A 79 -1.56 -9.78 -10.34
CA SER A 79 -2.00 -9.72 -11.75
C SER A 79 -3.23 -8.83 -11.97
N TRP A 80 -4.10 -8.69 -10.96
CA TRP A 80 -5.18 -7.72 -11.00
C TRP A 80 -4.62 -6.31 -10.82
N PHE A 81 -3.75 -6.11 -9.82
CA PHE A 81 -3.13 -4.80 -9.55
C PHE A 81 -2.40 -4.25 -10.78
N GLU A 82 -1.57 -5.06 -11.43
CA GLU A 82 -0.78 -4.64 -12.61
C GLU A 82 -1.68 -4.20 -13.78
N ARG A 83 -2.86 -4.80 -13.94
CA ARG A 83 -3.81 -4.46 -15.01
C ARG A 83 -4.75 -3.31 -14.65
N SER A 84 -5.27 -3.29 -13.42
CA SER A 84 -6.33 -2.37 -13.00
C SER A 84 -5.81 -1.10 -12.34
N MET A 85 -4.56 -1.09 -11.87
CA MET A 85 -3.92 0.04 -11.17
C MET A 85 -2.61 0.44 -11.86
N ALA A 86 -2.62 0.52 -13.20
CA ALA A 86 -1.43 0.75 -14.02
C ALA A 86 -0.60 1.96 -13.57
N ARG A 87 -1.23 3.12 -13.32
CA ARG A 87 -0.53 4.33 -12.84
C ARG A 87 0.15 4.13 -11.48
N CYS A 88 -0.49 3.39 -10.57
CA CYS A 88 0.10 3.02 -9.29
C CYS A 88 1.29 2.08 -9.48
N ASN A 89 1.18 1.14 -10.42
CA ASN A 89 2.21 0.15 -10.73
C ASN A 89 3.42 0.77 -11.46
N GLU A 90 3.22 1.77 -12.30
CA GLU A 90 4.27 2.52 -13.01
C GLU A 90 5.18 3.29 -12.06
N GLU A 91 4.66 3.78 -10.93
CA GLU A 91 5.51 4.33 -9.87
C GLU A 91 6.39 3.25 -9.22
N GLY A 92 6.06 1.97 -9.39
CA GLY A 92 6.88 0.83 -9.02
C GLY A 92 6.05 -0.27 -8.37
N GLY A 93 6.35 -1.53 -8.71
CA GLY A 93 5.64 -2.71 -8.21
C GLY A 93 5.70 -2.93 -6.68
N CYS A 94 6.41 -2.07 -5.95
CA CYS A 94 6.39 -2.02 -4.48
C CYS A 94 5.04 -1.55 -3.93
N ASN A 95 4.27 -0.74 -4.69
CA ASN A 95 2.96 -0.25 -4.27
C ASN A 95 1.97 -1.40 -3.98
N PHE A 96 1.99 -2.48 -4.77
CA PHE A 96 1.20 -3.68 -4.46
C PHE A 96 1.50 -4.24 -3.06
N THR A 97 2.78 -4.29 -2.72
CA THR A 97 3.24 -4.83 -1.44
C THR A 97 2.89 -3.87 -0.30
N ALA A 98 3.02 -2.57 -0.53
CA ALA A 98 2.62 -1.56 0.45
C ALA A 98 1.12 -1.64 0.76
N ILE A 99 0.28 -1.73 -0.28
CA ILE A 99 -1.17 -1.85 -0.12
C ILE A 99 -1.54 -3.08 0.70
N GLY A 100 -1.05 -4.26 0.29
CA GLY A 100 -1.33 -5.48 1.03
C GLY A 100 -0.75 -5.48 2.44
N GLY A 101 0.44 -4.90 2.63
CA GLY A 101 1.06 -4.74 3.94
C GLY A 101 0.22 -3.88 4.89
N VAL A 102 -0.30 -2.75 4.42
CA VAL A 102 -1.21 -1.91 5.21
C VAL A 102 -2.51 -2.63 5.52
N PHE A 103 -3.11 -3.35 4.56
CA PHE A 103 -4.32 -4.14 4.83
C PHE A 103 -4.08 -5.24 5.86
N VAL A 104 -2.89 -5.85 5.88
CA VAL A 104 -2.49 -6.77 6.95
C VAL A 104 -2.35 -6.05 8.29
N ALA A 105 -1.68 -4.90 8.33
CA ALA A 105 -1.51 -4.11 9.55
C ALA A 105 -2.84 -3.66 10.16
N LEU A 106 -3.84 -3.37 9.31
CA LEU A 106 -5.19 -2.99 9.71
C LEU A 106 -6.10 -4.19 10.03
N GLY A 107 -5.62 -5.43 9.93
CA GLY A 107 -6.43 -6.64 10.14
C GLY A 107 -7.53 -6.85 9.09
N ILE A 108 -7.40 -6.24 7.92
CA ILE A 108 -8.37 -6.32 6.81
C ILE A 108 -8.02 -7.49 5.87
N ALA A 109 -6.74 -7.85 5.82
CA ALA A 109 -6.25 -8.93 4.98
C ALA A 109 -5.25 -9.81 5.72
N VAL A 110 -5.07 -11.03 5.20
CA VAL A 110 -3.98 -11.94 5.54
C VAL A 110 -3.17 -12.22 4.27
N ARG A 111 -1.85 -12.33 4.41
CA ARG A 111 -1.00 -12.77 3.30
C ARG A 111 -1.26 -14.26 3.07
N HIS A 112 -1.67 -14.62 1.86
CA HIS A 112 -1.85 -16.03 1.50
C HIS A 112 -0.64 -16.61 0.75
N GLY A 113 0.08 -15.79 -0.01
CA GLY A 113 1.27 -16.23 -0.74
C GLY A 113 1.92 -15.11 -1.55
N ARG A 114 2.90 -15.45 -2.39
CA ARG A 114 3.54 -14.47 -3.27
C ARG A 114 2.49 -13.86 -4.21
N GLY A 115 2.33 -12.55 -4.14
CA GLY A 115 1.41 -11.83 -5.01
C GLY A 115 -0.08 -11.96 -4.66
N VAL A 116 -0.42 -12.50 -3.47
CA VAL A 116 -1.82 -12.73 -3.07
C VAL A 116 -2.05 -12.36 -1.59
N TYR A 117 -3.02 -11.48 -1.39
CA TYR A 117 -3.62 -11.18 -0.07
C TYR A 117 -5.08 -11.60 -0.10
N ARG A 118 -5.57 -12.20 0.99
CA ARG A 118 -6.98 -12.59 1.15
C ARG A 118 -7.61 -11.76 2.24
N LYS A 119 -8.92 -11.52 2.12
CA LYS A 119 -9.70 -10.85 3.15
C LYS A 119 -9.62 -11.67 4.46
N ALA A 120 -9.40 -10.97 5.57
CA ALA A 120 -9.35 -11.57 6.90
C ALA A 120 -10.75 -11.99 7.39
#